data_AF-Q823R8-F1
#
_entry.id   AF-Q823R8-F1
#
_cell.length_a   1.000
_cell.length_b   1.000
_cell.length_c   1.000
_cell.angle_alpha   90.00
_cell.angle_beta   90.00
_cell.angle_gamma   90.00
#
_symmetry.space_group_name_H-M   'P 1'
#
loop_
_entity.id
_entity.type
_entity.pdbx_description
1 polymer ?
#
loop_
_entity_poly.entity_id
_entity_poly.type
_entity_poly.pdbx_seq_one_letter_code
_entity_poly.pdbx_strand_id
1 'polypeptide(L)'
;MLFASLTIHAHEHTNANCSSQNVETATTQVSKLLNPNSKASILRRIAVYTPIIGLFVLSLACYQRRAMSKLGYTPSSLCHHPICASLDPKHLNATIRASLLGGLGLLLPFMILLYSALAIIFLVDKLLDFSCCCSSSD
;
A
#
# COMPACT_ATOMS: atom_id res chain seq x y z
N MET A 1 4.99 -16.27 1.40
CA MET A 1 5.96 -15.92 0.33
C MET A 1 5.32 -14.90 -0.60
N LEU A 2 5.56 -13.58 -0.41
CA LEU A 2 4.88 -12.48 -1.13
C LEU A 2 5.74 -11.76 -2.18
N PHE A 3 6.98 -12.23 -2.36
CA PHE A 3 7.90 -11.76 -3.38
C PHE A 3 8.05 -12.86 -4.43
N ALA A 4 7.70 -12.54 -5.67
CA ALA A 4 8.00 -13.39 -6.82
C ALA A 4 9.01 -12.63 -7.68
N SER A 5 9.96 -13.32 -8.27
CA SER A 5 10.75 -12.76 -9.36
C SER A 5 9.84 -12.59 -10.57
N LEU A 6 9.69 -11.36 -11.05
CA LEU A 6 8.93 -11.03 -12.24
C LEU A 6 9.93 -10.83 -13.38
N THR A 7 10.04 -11.83 -14.23
CA THR A 7 10.85 -11.73 -15.44
C THR A 7 10.00 -11.11 -16.52
N ILE A 8 10.38 -9.93 -17.00
CA ILE A 8 9.79 -9.32 -18.19
C ILE A 8 10.66 -9.77 -19.35
N HIS A 9 10.11 -10.65 -20.19
CA HIS A 9 10.80 -11.09 -21.40
C HIS A 9 10.97 -9.94 -22.38
N ALA A 10 11.95 -10.07 -23.28
CA ALA A 10 12.13 -9.14 -24.36
C ALA A 10 10.83 -9.02 -25.18
N HIS A 11 10.36 -7.78 -25.35
CA HIS A 11 9.14 -7.49 -26.07
C HIS A 11 9.22 -6.11 -26.70
N GLU A 12 8.35 -5.87 -27.67
CA GLU A 12 8.15 -4.54 -28.24
C GLU A 12 7.34 -3.70 -27.24
N HIS A 13 7.98 -2.65 -26.71
CA HIS A 13 7.37 -1.74 -25.76
C HIS A 13 6.81 -0.53 -26.47
N THR A 14 5.52 -0.28 -26.27
CA THR A 14 4.85 0.91 -26.81
C THR A 14 4.76 1.97 -25.70
N ASN A 15 5.42 3.10 -25.91
CA ASN A 15 5.39 4.22 -24.96
C ASN A 15 4.08 5.04 -25.09
N ALA A 16 3.84 5.95 -24.14
CA ALA A 16 2.73 6.91 -24.15
C ALA A 16 2.64 7.78 -25.42
N ASN A 17 3.77 7.96 -26.12
CA ASN A 17 3.84 8.70 -27.39
C ASN A 17 3.61 7.81 -28.63
N CYS A 18 3.09 6.59 -28.45
CA CYS A 18 2.92 5.59 -29.50
C CYS A 18 4.23 5.18 -30.23
N SER A 19 5.39 5.51 -29.66
CA SER A 19 6.67 5.03 -30.16
C SER A 19 6.93 3.61 -29.66
N SER A 20 7.18 2.69 -30.58
CA SER A 20 7.65 1.34 -30.28
C SER A 20 9.16 1.34 -30.08
N GLN A 21 9.63 0.65 -29.04
CA GLN A 21 11.04 0.35 -28.84
C GLN A 21 11.20 -1.13 -28.46
N ASN A 22 12.21 -1.79 -28.97
CA ASN A 22 12.55 -3.14 -28.53
C ASN A 22 13.23 -3.06 -27.17
N VAL A 23 12.66 -3.76 -26.19
CA VAL A 23 13.18 -3.79 -24.83
C VAL A 23 13.74 -5.18 -24.58
N GLU A 24 14.97 -5.25 -24.08
CA GLU A 24 15.61 -6.49 -23.70
C GLU A 24 14.97 -7.11 -22.44
N THR A 25 15.22 -8.40 -22.23
CA THR A 25 14.69 -9.12 -21.07
C THR A 25 15.18 -8.46 -19.78
N ALA A 26 14.25 -7.89 -19.02
CA ALA A 26 14.52 -7.27 -17.73
C ALA A 26 14.01 -8.19 -16.62
N THR A 27 14.92 -8.77 -15.84
CA THR A 27 14.57 -9.54 -14.64
C THR A 27 14.48 -8.59 -13.46
N THR A 28 13.28 -8.42 -12.90
CA THR A 28 13.12 -7.60 -11.69
C THR A 28 12.36 -8.39 -10.63
N GLN A 29 12.81 -8.33 -9.38
CA GLN A 29 12.03 -8.88 -8.28
C GLN A 29 10.87 -7.92 -8.01
N VAL A 30 9.67 -8.28 -8.47
CA VAL A 30 8.47 -7.45 -8.36
C VAL A 30 7.37 -8.35 -7.79
N SER A 31 6.79 -7.95 -6.66
CA SER A 31 5.72 -8.72 -6.04
C SER A 31 4.57 -8.97 -7.02
N LYS A 32 4.15 -10.23 -7.19
CA LYS A 32 3.03 -10.67 -8.05
C LYS A 32 1.65 -10.13 -7.60
N LEU A 33 1.63 -9.25 -6.60
CA LEU A 33 0.44 -8.79 -5.91
C LEU A 33 -0.36 -7.74 -6.69
N LEU A 34 0.24 -7.10 -7.71
CA LEU A 34 -0.45 -6.13 -8.57
C LEU A 34 -0.77 -6.72 -9.95
N ASN A 35 -1.42 -7.88 -9.99
CA ASN A 35 -2.12 -8.30 -11.20
C ASN A 35 -3.56 -7.73 -11.14
N PRO A 36 -3.90 -6.71 -11.96
CA PRO A 36 -5.21 -6.06 -11.91
C PRO A 36 -6.36 -6.93 -12.45
N ASN A 37 -6.06 -8.05 -13.12
CA ASN A 37 -7.03 -8.75 -13.96
C ASN A 37 -7.62 -10.04 -13.34
N SER A 38 -7.61 -10.17 -12.02
CA SER A 38 -8.27 -11.30 -11.32
C SER A 38 -9.43 -10.80 -10.48
N LYS A 39 -10.49 -11.62 -10.34
CA LYS A 39 -11.67 -11.34 -9.49
C LYS A 39 -11.31 -11.00 -8.02
N ALA A 40 -10.07 -11.26 -7.61
CA ALA A 40 -9.48 -10.83 -6.34
C ALA A 40 -9.19 -9.31 -6.23
N SER A 41 -9.36 -8.53 -7.30
CA SER A 41 -9.08 -7.08 -7.31
C SER A 41 -10.05 -6.25 -6.46
N ILE A 42 -11.32 -6.68 -6.34
CA ILE A 42 -12.34 -5.99 -5.51
C ILE A 42 -12.07 -6.21 -4.02
N LEU A 43 -11.85 -7.47 -3.62
CA LEU A 43 -11.47 -7.83 -2.25
C LEU A 43 -10.15 -7.16 -1.83
N ARG A 44 -9.17 -7.04 -2.75
CA ARG A 44 -7.95 -6.28 -2.50
C ARG A 44 -8.20 -4.78 -2.34
N ARG A 45 -9.07 -4.17 -3.15
CA ARG A 45 -9.42 -2.74 -2.98
C ARG A 45 -10.05 -2.48 -1.62
N ILE A 46 -10.95 -3.35 -1.17
CA ILE A 46 -11.58 -3.25 0.16
C ILE A 46 -10.54 -3.49 1.26
N ALA A 47 -9.69 -4.50 1.11
CA ALA A 47 -8.64 -4.82 2.07
C ALA A 47 -7.59 -3.71 2.22
N VAL A 48 -7.30 -2.94 1.17
CA VAL A 48 -6.40 -1.76 1.24
C VAL A 48 -6.93 -0.66 2.17
N TYR A 49 -8.24 -0.59 2.39
CA TYR A 49 -8.83 0.32 3.37
C TYR A 49 -8.69 -0.18 4.82
N THR A 50 -8.26 -1.43 5.02
CA THR A 50 -7.86 -1.90 6.35
C THR A 50 -6.47 -1.34 6.68
N PRO A 51 -6.27 -0.65 7.80
CA PRO A 51 -5.07 0.16 8.02
C PRO A 51 -3.75 -0.62 7.94
N ILE A 52 -3.72 -1.83 8.51
CA ILE A 52 -2.53 -2.73 8.47
C ILE A 52 -2.24 -3.20 7.04
N ILE A 53 -3.27 -3.58 6.30
CA ILE A 53 -3.13 -4.09 4.94
C ILE A 53 -2.78 -2.94 3.98
N GLY A 54 -3.35 -1.75 4.16
CA GLY A 54 -3.00 -0.54 3.43
C GLY A 54 -1.52 -0.18 3.60
N LEU A 55 -0.99 -0.20 4.82
CA LEU A 55 0.44 0.00 5.07
C LEU A 55 1.32 -1.07 4.39
N PHE A 56 0.91 -2.34 4.46
CA PHE A 56 1.62 -3.42 3.79
C PHE A 56 1.64 -3.22 2.27
N VAL A 57 0.50 -2.93 1.65
CA VAL A 57 0.40 -2.68 0.20
C VAL A 57 1.19 -1.43 -0.21
N LEU A 58 1.20 -0.38 0.61
CA LEU A 58 2.01 0.81 0.39
C LEU A 58 3.51 0.46 0.32
N SER A 59 4.01 -0.34 1.26
CA SER A 59 5.42 -0.76 1.27
C SER A 59 5.80 -1.56 0.02
N LEU A 60 4.91 -2.45 -0.43
CA LEU A 60 5.10 -3.22 -1.66
C LEU A 60 5.08 -2.31 -2.89
N ALA A 61 4.12 -1.41 -3.00
CA ALA A 61 4.01 -0.51 -4.15
C ALA A 61 5.22 0.43 -4.26
N CYS A 62 5.75 0.92 -3.13
CA CYS A 62 7.00 1.67 -3.09
C CYS A 62 8.20 0.82 -3.53
N TYR A 63 8.29 -0.43 -3.09
CA TYR A 63 9.35 -1.35 -3.52
C TYR A 63 9.28 -1.61 -5.03
N GLN A 64 8.08 -1.86 -5.56
CA GLN A 64 7.86 -2.03 -7.00
C GLN A 64 8.25 -0.77 -7.78
N ARG A 65 7.91 0.43 -7.29
CA ARG A 65 8.31 1.69 -7.94
C ARG A 65 9.82 1.84 -8.04
N ARG A 66 10.55 1.43 -6.99
CA ARG A 66 12.02 1.45 -6.96
C ARG A 66 12.65 0.38 -7.84
N ALA A 67 12.00 -0.79 -7.95
CA ALA A 67 12.40 -1.79 -8.93
C ALA A 67 12.18 -1.27 -10.36
N MET A 68 11.07 -0.57 -10.61
CA MET A 68 10.74 0.03 -11.91
C MET A 68 11.75 1.08 -12.35
N SER A 69 12.24 1.93 -11.45
CA SER A 69 13.26 2.93 -11.80
C SER A 69 14.60 2.34 -12.23
N LYS A 70 14.81 1.03 -12.04
CA LYS A 70 15.99 0.32 -12.56
C LYS A 70 15.78 -0.23 -13.97
N LEU A 71 14.54 -0.31 -14.45
CA LEU A 71 14.30 -0.58 -15.86
C LEU A 71 14.70 0.67 -16.64
N GLY A 72 15.51 0.51 -17.69
CA GLY A 72 15.94 1.60 -18.57
C GLY A 72 14.81 2.20 -19.42
N TYR A 73 13.55 1.94 -19.07
CA TYR A 73 12.36 2.38 -19.78
C TYR A 73 11.16 2.52 -18.83
N THR A 74 10.16 3.31 -19.23
CA THR A 74 8.95 3.55 -18.43
C THR A 74 7.81 2.65 -18.93
N PRO A 75 7.27 1.72 -18.11
CA PRO A 75 6.14 0.89 -18.47
C PRO A 75 4.88 1.73 -18.74
N SER A 76 4.03 1.27 -19.65
CA SER A 76 2.84 1.98 -20.11
C SER A 76 1.68 1.02 -20.33
N SER A 77 0.46 1.45 -19.99
CA SER A 77 -0.77 0.70 -20.25
C SER A 77 -1.05 0.47 -21.73
N LEU A 78 -0.37 1.20 -22.63
CA LEU A 78 -0.51 1.04 -24.08
C LEU A 78 0.29 -0.15 -24.63
N CYS A 79 1.19 -0.73 -23.83
CA CYS A 79 1.95 -1.90 -24.26
C CYS A 79 1.07 -3.15 -24.34
N HIS A 80 1.22 -3.94 -25.41
CA HIS A 80 0.50 -5.22 -25.56
C HIS A 80 0.92 -6.28 -24.53
N HIS A 81 2.12 -6.17 -23.95
CA HIS A 81 2.59 -7.13 -22.97
C HIS A 81 1.86 -6.91 -21.63
N PRO A 82 1.07 -7.88 -21.13
CA PRO A 82 0.18 -7.68 -19.99
C PRO A 82 0.94 -7.34 -18.70
N ILE A 83 2.15 -7.87 -18.56
CA ILE A 83 3.04 -7.54 -17.45
C ILE A 83 3.45 -6.06 -17.51
N CYS A 84 3.94 -5.58 -18.65
CA CYS A 84 4.35 -4.17 -18.81
C CYS A 84 3.17 -3.21 -18.61
N ALA A 85 2.00 -3.54 -19.19
CA ALA A 85 0.78 -2.76 -19.02
C ALA A 85 0.32 -2.67 -17.56
N SER A 86 0.44 -3.75 -16.80
CA SER A 86 0.08 -3.78 -15.37
C SER A 86 1.03 -2.96 -14.49
N LEU A 87 2.24 -2.67 -14.97
CA LEU A 87 3.26 -1.90 -14.28
C LEU A 87 3.15 -0.38 -14.57
N ASP A 88 2.09 0.09 -15.24
CA ASP A 88 1.93 1.52 -15.53
C ASP A 88 2.01 2.38 -14.23
N PRO A 89 2.88 3.42 -14.20
CA PRO A 89 3.04 4.30 -13.05
C PRO A 89 1.74 4.99 -12.62
N LYS A 90 0.76 5.18 -13.52
CA LYS A 90 -0.57 5.72 -13.18
C LYS A 90 -1.31 4.80 -12.23
N HIS A 91 -1.33 3.50 -12.50
CA HIS A 91 -1.97 2.52 -11.64
C HIS A 91 -1.24 2.41 -10.30
N LEU A 92 0.09 2.40 -10.33
CA LEU A 92 0.91 2.31 -9.13
C LEU A 92 0.71 3.53 -8.20
N ASN A 93 0.71 4.73 -8.76
CA ASN A 93 0.48 5.96 -8.00
C ASN A 93 -0.94 6.01 -7.42
N ALA A 94 -1.95 5.53 -8.14
CA ALA A 94 -3.31 5.42 -7.63
C ALA A 94 -3.38 4.45 -6.44
N THR A 95 -2.73 3.28 -6.54
CA THR A 95 -2.64 2.32 -5.43
C THR A 95 -1.90 2.88 -4.22
N ILE A 96 -0.78 3.59 -4.44
CA ILE A 96 -0.03 4.26 -3.36
C ILE A 96 -0.92 5.27 -2.64
N ARG A 97 -1.62 6.15 -3.37
CA ARG A 97 -2.52 7.14 -2.77
C ARG A 97 -3.64 6.50 -1.96
N ALA A 98 -4.31 5.50 -2.54
CA ALA A 98 -5.37 4.77 -1.86
C ALA A 98 -4.86 4.07 -0.59
N SER A 99 -3.66 3.47 -0.66
CA SER A 99 -3.04 2.78 0.47
C SER A 99 -2.55 3.74 1.55
N LEU A 100 -2.11 4.94 1.18
CA LEU A 100 -1.68 5.97 2.13
C LEU A 100 -2.89 6.57 2.86
N LEU A 101 -3.99 6.80 2.13
CA LEU A 101 -5.23 7.31 2.70
C LEU A 101 -5.94 6.27 3.58
N GLY A 102 -6.04 5.01 3.13
CA GLY A 102 -6.65 3.92 3.90
C GLY A 102 -5.76 3.39 5.03
N GLY A 103 -4.45 3.31 4.79
CA GLY A 103 -3.45 2.88 5.75
C GLY A 103 -3.22 3.94 6.83
N LEU A 104 -2.47 4.99 6.47
CA LEU A 104 -2.06 6.03 7.40
C LEU A 104 -3.22 6.94 7.81
N GLY A 105 -4.06 7.32 6.84
CA GLY A 105 -5.17 8.24 7.07
C GLY A 105 -6.28 7.69 7.97
N LEU A 106 -6.51 6.37 8.00
CA LEU A 106 -7.47 5.74 8.90
C LEU A 106 -6.84 5.31 10.24
N LEU A 107 -5.57 4.88 10.23
CA LEU A 107 -4.88 4.45 11.44
C LEU A 107 -4.68 5.61 12.42
N LEU A 108 -4.28 6.78 11.92
CA LEU A 108 -3.96 7.94 12.75
C LEU A 108 -5.15 8.42 13.62
N PRO A 109 -6.37 8.66 13.08
CA PRO A 109 -7.52 9.03 13.91
C PRO A 109 -7.93 7.92 14.88
N PHE A 110 -7.79 6.65 14.49
CA PHE A 110 -8.08 5.50 15.38
C PHE A 110 -7.12 5.46 16.58
N MET A 111 -5.82 5.70 16.36
CA MET A 111 -4.83 5.76 17.44
C MET A 111 -5.06 6.94 18.37
N ILE A 112 -5.48 8.10 17.84
CA ILE A 112 -5.83 9.27 18.67
C ILE A 112 -7.03 8.95 19.56
N LEU A 113 -8.08 8.33 19.01
CA LEU A 113 -9.27 7.90 19.76
C LEU A 113 -8.95 6.86 20.84
N LEU A 114 -8.09 5.89 20.53
CA LEU A 114 -7.67 4.89 21.50
C LEU A 114 -6.87 5.52 22.64
N TYR A 115 -5.92 6.40 22.31
CA TYR A 115 -5.08 7.08 23.30
C TYR A 115 -5.90 8.01 24.20
N SER A 116 -6.85 8.77 23.63
CA SER A 116 -7.72 9.64 24.41
C SER A 116 -8.62 8.85 25.36
N ALA A 117 -9.19 7.73 24.91
CA ALA A 117 -9.98 6.85 25.77
C ALA A 117 -9.17 6.28 26.95
N LEU A 118 -7.95 5.80 26.68
CA LEU A 118 -7.05 5.29 27.74
C LEU A 118 -6.65 6.39 28.73
N ALA A 119 -6.37 7.60 28.26
CA ALA A 119 -6.05 8.73 29.11
C ALA A 119 -7.23 9.11 30.02
N ILE A 120 -8.47 9.10 29.50
CA ILE A 120 -9.68 9.33 30.29
C ILE A 120 -9.86 8.26 31.35
N ILE A 121 -9.72 6.98 30.99
CA ILE A 121 -9.83 5.86 31.94
C ILE A 121 -8.80 6.01 33.06
N PHE A 122 -7.54 6.29 32.72
CA PHE A 122 -6.47 6.50 33.70
C PHE A 122 -6.75 7.69 34.63
N LEU A 123 -7.31 8.78 34.09
CA LEU A 123 -7.67 9.95 34.87
C LEU A 123 -8.83 9.65 35.83
N VAL A 124 -9.85 8.92 35.37
CA VAL A 124 -10.98 8.49 36.19
C VAL A 124 -10.52 7.54 37.31
N ASP A 125 -9.66 6.58 36.99
CA ASP A 125 -9.06 5.66 37.96
C ASP A 125 -8.32 6.42 39.07
N LYS A 126 -7.52 7.42 38.68
CA LYS A 126 -6.81 8.29 39.64
C LYS A 126 -7.74 9.15 40.49
N LEU A 127 -8.86 9.62 39.94
CA LEU A 127 -9.85 10.38 40.70
C LEU A 127 -10.62 9.49 41.68
N LEU A 128 -10.94 8.26 41.29
CA LEU A 128 -11.62 7.29 42.16
C LEU A 128 -10.71 6.83 43.32
N ASP A 129 -9.43 6.55 43.04
CA ASP A 129 -8.42 6.27 44.07
C ASP A 129 -8.34 7.39 45.11
N PHE A 130 -8.36 8.65 44.65
CA PHE A 130 -8.30 9.81 45.53
C PHE A 130 -9.57 9.98 46.37
N SER A 131 -10.74 9.74 45.77
CA SER A 131 -12.04 9.86 46.46
C SER A 131 -12.22 8.79 47.56
N CYS A 132 -11.73 7.56 47.33
CA CYS A 132 -11.79 6.49 48.33
C CYS A 132 -10.88 6.73 49.54
N CYS A 133 -9.74 7.44 49.38
CA CYS A 133 -8.85 7.76 50.49
C CYS A 133 -9.42 8.84 51.44
N CYS A 134 -10.31 9.70 50.96
CA CYS A 134 -10.93 10.76 51.76
C CYS A 134 -12.17 10.30 52.54
N SER A 135 -12.64 9.05 52.39
CA SER A 135 -13.87 8.56 53.03
C SER A 135 -13.65 7.79 54.35
N SER A 136 -12.41 7.69 54.86
CA SER A 136 -12.07 6.96 56.10
C SER A 136 -11.63 7.88 57.25
N SER A 137 -12.22 9.07 57.36
CA SER A 137 -11.99 9.99 58.47
C SER A 137 -13.32 10.43 59.06
N ASP A 138 -14.07 9.49 59.65
CA ASP A 138 -15.09 9.73 60.68
C ASP A 138 -15.23 8.48 61.56
#